data_AF-A0A2V7PR17-F1
#
_entry.id   AF-A0A2V7PR17-F1
#
_cell.length_a   1.000
_cell.length_b   1.000
_cell.length_c   1.000
_cell.angle_alpha   90.00
_cell.angle_beta   90.00
_cell.angle_gamma   90.00
#
_symmetry.space_group_name_H-M   'P 1'
#
loop_
_entity.id
_entity.type
_entity.pdbx_description
1 polymer ?
#
loop_
_entity_poly.entity_id
_entity_poly.type
_entity_poly.pdbx_seq_one_letter_code
_entity_poly.pdbx_strand_id
1 'polypeptide(L)'
;MLTAKAGWRLGNKYLVRSSFFTFNVLRFQDVLWAYKKITKHSVNFIPTGKTYEAIIQCYGGNATIPGKEKNVHELLEYVQQRAPWAIYGYSDDLSATFTTRQHDFANSVEQRRQQWAQQGGKV
;
A
#
# COMPACT_ATOMS: atom_id res chain seq x y z
N MET A 1 -4.59 -4.11 16.44
CA MET A 1 -4.67 -4.71 15.09
C MET A 1 -5.78 -3.99 14.35
N LEU A 2 -5.48 -3.33 13.22
CA LEU A 2 -6.46 -2.58 12.43
C LEU A 2 -7.21 -3.55 11.50
N THR A 3 -8.54 -3.55 11.53
CA THR A 3 -9.36 -4.37 10.63
C THR A 3 -9.79 -3.54 9.43
N ALA A 4 -9.64 -4.10 8.24
CA ALA A 4 -10.03 -3.46 6.99
C ALA A 4 -10.94 -4.36 6.15
N LYS A 5 -11.47 -3.83 5.04
CA LYS A 5 -12.37 -4.61 4.16
C LYS A 5 -11.63 -5.75 3.45
N ALA A 6 -12.41 -6.61 2.77
CA ALA A 6 -11.91 -7.71 1.94
C ALA A 6 -11.06 -8.75 2.70
N GLY A 7 -11.30 -8.89 4.01
CA GLY A 7 -10.63 -9.87 4.87
C GLY A 7 -9.24 -9.45 5.34
N TRP A 8 -8.85 -8.18 5.13
CA TRP A 8 -7.55 -7.66 5.54
C TRP A 8 -7.52 -7.28 7.02
N ARG A 9 -6.43 -7.66 7.69
CA ARG A 9 -6.09 -7.30 9.06
C ARG A 9 -4.64 -6.86 9.11
N LEU A 10 -4.40 -5.65 9.58
CA LEU A 10 -3.08 -5.05 9.69
C LEU A 10 -2.61 -5.14 11.14
N GLY A 11 -1.59 -5.96 11.37
CA GLY A 11 -0.91 -6.11 12.64
C GLY A 11 0.17 -5.06 12.84
N ASN A 12 1.19 -5.40 13.63
CA ASN A 12 2.38 -4.55 13.79
C ASN A 12 3.45 -4.81 12.73
N LYS A 13 3.62 -6.08 12.33
CA LYS A 13 4.65 -6.51 11.37
C LYS A 13 4.09 -7.04 10.04
N TYR A 14 2.82 -7.42 10.02
CA TYR A 14 2.21 -8.10 8.88
C TYR A 14 0.86 -7.49 8.51
N LEU A 15 0.55 -7.54 7.21
CA LEU A 15 -0.78 -7.43 6.66
C LEU A 15 -1.25 -8.83 6.30
N VAL A 16 -2.33 -9.28 6.92
CA VAL A 16 -2.87 -10.63 6.72
C VAL A 16 -4.23 -10.52 6.05
N ARG A 17 -4.42 -11.22 4.95
CA ARG A 17 -5.72 -11.42 4.33
C ARG A 17 -6.19 -12.83 4.60
N SER A 18 -7.42 -12.98 5.08
CA SER A 18 -8.09 -14.27 5.16
C SER A 18 -9.47 -14.15 4.55
N SER A 19 -9.73 -14.96 3.52
CA SER A 19 -11.05 -15.17 2.92
C SER A 19 -11.26 -16.66 2.66
N PHE A 20 -12.44 -17.03 2.17
CA PHE A 20 -12.79 -18.43 1.94
C PHE A 20 -11.81 -19.18 1.00
N PHE A 21 -11.21 -18.48 0.02
CA PHE A 21 -10.30 -19.07 -0.96
C PHE A 21 -8.88 -18.48 -0.94
N THR A 22 -8.60 -17.52 -0.07
CA THR A 22 -7.29 -16.85 -0.10
C THR A 22 -6.76 -16.60 1.31
N PHE A 23 -5.47 -16.85 1.47
CA PHE A 23 -4.72 -16.53 2.66
C PHE A 23 -3.40 -15.87 2.25
N ASN A 24 -3.29 -14.55 2.45
CA ASN A 24 -2.09 -13.79 2.10
C ASN A 24 -1.45 -13.25 3.36
N VAL A 25 -0.13 -13.30 3.44
CA VAL A 25 0.65 -12.68 4.51
C VAL A 25 1.74 -11.83 3.87
N LEU A 26 1.62 -10.52 4.03
CA LEU A 26 2.61 -9.53 3.56
C LEU A 26 3.30 -8.91 4.77
N ARG A 27 4.60 -8.62 4.65
CA ARG A 27 5.36 -7.95 5.73
C ARG A 27 5.41 -6.45 5.50
N PHE A 28 5.30 -5.66 6.56
CA PHE A 28 5.53 -4.22 6.49
C PHE A 28 6.96 -3.89 6.03
N GLN A 29 7.94 -4.70 6.43
CA GLN A 29 9.33 -4.55 6.01
C GLN A 29 9.52 -4.59 4.48
N ASP A 30 8.64 -5.30 3.76
CA ASP A 30 8.74 -5.48 2.31
C ASP A 30 7.88 -4.45 1.55
N VAL A 31 7.25 -3.48 2.23
CA VAL A 31 6.43 -2.46 1.58
C VAL A 31 7.33 -1.54 0.77
N LEU A 32 7.02 -1.44 -0.52
CA LEU A 32 7.75 -0.62 -1.48
C LEU A 32 7.02 0.70 -1.73
N TRP A 33 5.72 0.61 -1.96
CA TRP A 33 4.92 1.74 -2.43
C TRP A 33 3.49 1.64 -1.92
N ALA A 34 2.94 2.73 -1.40
CA ALA A 34 1.56 2.77 -0.95
C ALA A 34 0.86 4.05 -1.39
N TYR A 35 -0.37 3.93 -1.88
CA TYR A 35 -1.11 5.09 -2.38
C TYR A 35 -2.63 4.86 -2.35
N LYS A 36 -3.37 5.98 -2.36
CA LYS A 36 -4.82 6.00 -2.51
C LYS A 36 -5.16 5.97 -4.00
N LYS A 37 -5.89 4.95 -4.43
CA LYS A 37 -6.48 4.86 -5.75
C LYS A 37 -7.92 5.39 -5.70
N ILE A 38 -8.25 6.30 -6.62
CA ILE A 38 -9.58 6.88 -6.76
C ILE A 38 -10.11 6.50 -8.15
N THR A 39 -11.19 5.72 -8.20
CA THR A 39 -11.90 5.42 -9.44
C THR A 39 -13.16 6.27 -9.51
N LYS A 40 -13.28 7.07 -10.57
CA LYS A 40 -14.49 7.86 -10.85
C LYS A 40 -15.41 7.03 -11.74
N HIS A 41 -16.67 6.91 -11.35
CA HIS A 41 -17.70 6.24 -12.14
C HIS A 41 -18.49 7.28 -12.91
N SER A 42 -18.80 6.99 -14.18
CA SER A 42 -19.68 7.81 -15.00
C SER A 42 -20.63 6.93 -15.82
N VAL A 43 -21.84 7.42 -16.04
CA VAL A 43 -22.85 6.81 -16.92
C VAL A 43 -23.28 7.89 -17.90
N ASN A 44 -23.19 7.62 -19.20
CA ASN A 44 -23.45 8.63 -20.25
C ASN A 44 -22.69 9.95 -20.00
N PHE A 45 -21.41 9.86 -19.61
CA PHE A 45 -20.55 10.99 -19.23
C PHE A 45 -20.98 11.78 -17.97
N ILE A 46 -22.06 11.40 -17.29
CA ILE A 46 -22.49 12.00 -16.03
C ILE A 46 -21.78 11.29 -14.86
N PRO A 47 -21.03 12.00 -13.99
CA PRO A 47 -20.38 11.39 -12.83
C PRO A 47 -21.39 10.82 -11.85
N THR A 48 -21.30 9.53 -11.54
CA THR A 48 -22.24 8.82 -10.64
C THR A 48 -21.65 8.52 -9.27
N GLY A 49 -20.33 8.62 -9.10
CA GLY A 49 -19.69 8.44 -7.81
C GLY A 49 -18.19 8.18 -7.90
N LYS A 50 -17.59 7.91 -6.74
CA LYS A 50 -16.18 7.55 -6.60
C LYS A 50 -16.03 6.33 -5.72
N THR A 51 -15.10 5.46 -6.06
CA THR A 51 -14.63 4.39 -5.17
C THR A 51 -13.17 4.64 -4.79
N TYR A 52 -12.84 4.30 -3.55
CA TYR A 52 -11.53 4.53 -2.96
C TYR A 52 -10.94 3.20 -2.52
N GLU A 53 -9.66 3.02 -2.81
CA GLU A 53 -8.89 1.84 -2.45
C GLU A 53 -7.51 2.27 -1.93
N ALA A 54 -7.02 1.60 -0.90
CA ALA A 54 -5.61 1.65 -0.54
C ALA A 54 -4.88 0.57 -1.34
N ILE A 55 -3.84 0.97 -2.08
CA ILE A 55 -2.92 0.06 -2.74
C ILE A 55 -1.64 0.05 -1.93
N ILE A 56 -1.21 -1.14 -1.52
CA ILE A 56 0.05 -1.36 -0.81
C ILE A 56 0.81 -2.42 -1.59
N GLN A 57 1.85 -1.98 -2.29
CA GLN A 57 2.76 -2.83 -3.03
C GLN A 57 3.86 -3.30 -2.09
N CYS A 58 4.00 -4.61 -1.96
CA CYS A 58 5.10 -5.27 -1.28
C CYS A 58 5.98 -5.97 -2.32
N TYR A 59 7.23 -6.25 -1.96
CA TYR A 59 8.03 -7.18 -2.73
C TYR A 59 7.37 -8.57 -2.70
N GLY A 60 6.97 -9.09 -3.87
CA GLY A 60 6.32 -10.40 -4.00
C GLY A 60 4.79 -10.42 -3.82
N GLY A 61 4.11 -9.28 -3.67
CA GLY A 61 2.65 -9.25 -3.60
C GLY A 61 2.06 -7.87 -3.34
N ASN A 62 0.73 -7.76 -3.34
CA ASN A 62 0.06 -6.50 -3.04
C ASN A 62 -1.19 -6.69 -2.16
N ALA A 63 -1.52 -5.64 -1.43
CA ALA A 63 -2.82 -5.49 -0.79
C ALA A 63 -3.60 -4.38 -1.49
N THR A 64 -4.75 -4.76 -2.05
CA THR A 64 -5.77 -3.82 -2.52
C THR A 64 -6.93 -3.84 -1.54
N ILE A 65 -7.16 -2.72 -0.85
CA ILE A 65 -8.08 -2.63 0.27
C ILE A 65 -9.14 -1.55 -0.02
N PRO A 66 -10.36 -1.91 -0.41
CA PRO A 66 -11.41 -0.94 -0.67
C PRO A 66 -11.93 -0.32 0.64
N GLY A 67 -12.41 0.92 0.59
CA GLY A 67 -12.93 1.57 1.78
C GLY A 67 -13.64 2.88 1.49
N LYS A 68 -14.17 3.50 2.56
CA LYS A 68 -14.51 4.92 2.52
C LYS A 68 -13.21 5.72 2.46
N GLU A 69 -13.24 6.90 1.86
CA GLU A 69 -12.03 7.75 1.70
C GLU A 69 -11.29 7.96 3.01
N LYS A 70 -12.01 8.28 4.10
CA LYS A 70 -11.45 8.46 5.44
C LYS A 70 -10.71 7.19 5.92
N ASN A 71 -11.34 6.03 5.82
CA ASN A 71 -10.74 4.77 6.25
C ASN A 71 -9.52 4.38 5.40
N VAL A 72 -9.53 4.70 4.10
CA VAL A 72 -8.37 4.49 3.22
C VAL A 72 -7.21 5.39 3.63
N HIS A 73 -7.51 6.64 3.99
CA HIS A 73 -6.50 7.57 4.49
C HIS A 73 -5.88 7.08 5.81
N GLU A 74 -6.71 6.76 6.81
CA GLU A 74 -6.27 6.21 8.10
C GLU A 74 -5.43 4.93 7.92
N LEU A 75 -5.81 4.09 6.97
CA LEU A 75 -5.07 2.86 6.68
C LEU A 75 -3.70 3.14 6.05
N LEU A 76 -3.59 4.12 5.15
CA LEU A 76 -2.30 4.53 4.59
C LEU A 76 -1.40 5.19 5.64
N GLU A 77 -1.96 6.00 6.54
CA GLU A 77 -1.22 6.55 7.69
C GLU A 77 -0.72 5.44 8.61
N TYR A 78 -1.54 4.42 8.88
CA TYR A 78 -1.16 3.26 9.68
C TYR A 78 0.01 2.48 9.05
N VAL A 79 0.04 2.40 7.71
CA VAL A 79 1.15 1.81 6.94
C VAL A 79 2.38 2.71 7.02
N GLN A 80 2.23 4.03 6.86
CA GLN A 80 3.31 5.01 6.96
C GLN A 80 4.03 5.00 8.31
N GLN A 81 3.29 4.82 9.40
CA GLN A 81 3.87 4.67 10.73
C GLN A 81 4.73 3.41 10.89
N ARG A 82 4.49 2.37 10.09
CA ARG A 82 5.17 1.06 10.19
C ARG A 82 6.21 0.81 9.11
N ALA A 83 6.07 1.47 7.97
CA ALA A 83 7.00 1.42 6.85
C ALA A 83 7.36 2.84 6.39
N PRO A 84 7.97 3.68 7.24
CA PRO A 84 8.29 5.07 6.92
C PRO A 84 9.27 5.20 5.74
N TRP A 85 10.06 4.16 5.45
CA TRP A 85 10.99 4.13 4.32
C TRP A 85 10.32 3.94 2.95
N ALA A 86 9.07 3.47 2.91
CA ALA A 86 8.35 3.22 1.67
C ALA A 86 7.98 4.52 0.94
N ILE A 87 7.68 4.41 -0.35
CA ILE A 87 7.20 5.55 -1.14
C ILE A 87 5.70 5.72 -0.91
N TYR A 88 5.25 6.97 -0.74
CA TYR A 88 3.82 7.30 -0.55
C TYR A 88 3.30 8.24 -1.63
N GLY A 89 2.06 8.00 -2.06
CA GLY A 89 1.38 8.81 -3.09
C GLY A 89 1.55 8.25 -4.50
N TYR A 90 0.73 8.71 -5.43
CA TYR A 90 0.73 8.22 -6.82
C TYR A 90 1.28 9.28 -7.77
N SER A 91 2.11 8.85 -8.71
CA SER A 91 2.41 9.57 -9.94
C SER A 91 2.55 8.58 -11.09
N ASP A 92 2.31 9.04 -12.33
CA ASP A 92 2.45 8.18 -13.51
C ASP A 92 3.89 7.70 -13.71
N ASP A 93 4.88 8.51 -13.33
CA ASP A 93 6.30 8.13 -13.35
C ASP A 93 6.62 7.01 -12.34
N LEU A 94 6.08 7.09 -11.12
CA LEU A 94 6.23 6.02 -10.12
C LEU A 94 5.58 4.73 -10.61
N SER A 95 4.38 4.83 -11.20
CA SER A 95 3.64 3.70 -11.77
C SER A 95 4.43 3.04 -12.91
N ALA A 96 4.94 3.85 -13.84
CA ALA A 96 5.73 3.39 -14.97
C ALA A 96 7.04 2.74 -14.50
N THR A 97 7.75 3.37 -13.56
CA THR A 97 9.01 2.85 -13.00
C THR A 97 8.78 1.55 -12.24
N PHE A 98 7.74 1.46 -11.41
CA PHE A 98 7.41 0.24 -10.68
C PHE A 98 7.07 -0.92 -11.63
N THR A 99 6.34 -0.63 -12.72
CA THR A 99 5.93 -1.65 -13.71
C THR A 99 7.08 -2.13 -14.59
N THR A 100 7.94 -1.21 -15.03
CA THR A 100 9.02 -1.52 -15.99
C THR A 100 10.33 -1.93 -15.31
N ARG A 101 10.61 -1.37 -14.13
CA ARG A 101 11.89 -1.49 -13.42
C ARG A 101 11.64 -1.74 -11.94
N GLN A 102 10.83 -2.76 -11.64
CA GLN A 102 10.46 -3.13 -10.27
C GLN A 102 11.68 -3.39 -9.38
N HIS A 103 12.73 -4.00 -9.92
CA HIS A 103 13.96 -4.28 -9.18
C HIS A 103 14.69 -2.99 -8.76
N ASP A 104 14.81 -2.02 -9.67
CA ASP A 104 15.44 -0.73 -9.37
C ASP A 104 14.59 0.06 -8.35
N PHE A 105 13.27 0.00 -8.49
CA PHE A 105 12.34 0.58 -7.52
C PHE A 105 12.56 -0.03 -6.13
N ALA A 106 12.62 -1.37 -6.04
CA ALA A 106 12.85 -2.07 -4.79
C ALA A 106 14.21 -1.70 -4.16
N ASN A 107 15.26 -1.62 -4.97
CA ASN A 107 16.59 -1.20 -4.50
C ASN A 107 16.58 0.23 -3.93
N SER A 108 15.86 1.14 -4.58
CA SER A 108 15.74 2.52 -4.08
C SER A 108 15.05 2.61 -2.72
N VAL A 109 14.03 1.78 -2.48
CA VAL A 109 13.34 1.71 -1.19
C VAL A 109 14.20 1.02 -0.15
N GLU A 110 14.93 -0.02 -0.53
CA GLU A 110 15.85 -0.71 0.37
C GLU A 110 16.97 0.22 0.86
N GLN A 111 17.53 1.07 0.00
CA GLN A 111 18.48 2.11 0.40
C GLN A 111 17.88 3.07 1.44
N ARG A 112 16.62 3.50 1.26
CA ARG A 112 15.92 4.35 2.24
C ARG A 112 15.72 3.62 3.57
N ARG A 113 15.39 2.33 3.52
CA ARG A 113 15.24 1.48 4.72
C ARG A 113 16.56 1.37 5.49
N GLN A 114 17.67 1.18 4.79
CA GLN A 114 19.00 1.12 5.41
C GLN A 114 19.39 2.46 6.04
N GLN A 115 19.13 3.58 5.36
CA GLN A 115 19.34 4.92 5.92
C GLN A 115 18.50 5.14 7.18
N TRP A 116 17.24 4.74 7.17
CA TRP A 116 16.35 4.81 8.33
C TRP A 116 16.86 3.97 9.51
N ALA A 117 17.34 2.76 9.24
CA ALA A 117 17.90 1.88 10.26
C ALA A 117 19.18 2.47 10.88
N GLN A 118 20.05 3.07 10.05
CA GLN A 118 21.27 3.74 10.52
C GLN A 118 20.99 4.96 11.40
N GLN A 119 19.86 5.63 11.18
CA GLN A 119 19.39 6.77 11.99
C GLN A 119 18.74 6.34 13.32
N GLY A 120 18.80 5.05 13.68
CA GLY A 120 18.19 4.50 14.90
C GLY A 120 16.69 4.20 14.77
N GLY A 121 16.14 4.28 13.55
CA GLY A 121 14.79 3.86 13.26
C GLY A 121 14.61 2.36 13.43
N LYS A 122 13.53 1.94 14.11
CA LYS A 122 13.16 0.52 14.18
C LYS A 122 12.60 0.08 12.82
N VAL A 123 13.04 -1.11 12.36
CA VAL A 123 12.58 -1.77 11.13
C VAL A 123 11.73 -2.98 11.48
#